data_AF-A0A5N0GBZ7-F1
#
_entry.id   AF-A0A5N0GBZ7-F1
#
_cell.length_a   1.000
_cell.length_b   1.000
_cell.length_c   1.000
_cell.angle_alpha   90.00
_cell.angle_beta   90.00
_cell.angle_gamma   90.00
#
_symmetry.space_group_name_H-M   'P 1'
#
loop_
_entity.id
_entity.type
_entity.pdbx_description
1 polymer ?
#
loop_
_entity_poly.entity_id
_entity_poly.type
_entity_poly.pdbx_seq_one_letter_code
_entity_poly.pdbx_strand_id
1 'polypeptide(L)' 'MALAADIAGLRVEHTFDDSNSYQFIGSEAYRRDISMAELKSYRSPARLFGIKRIWGWEKRAEWLNRQNRGDQTGFVLRVK' A
#
# COMPACT_ATOMS: atom_id res chain seq x y z
N MET A 1 5.95 11.03 -11.96
CA MET A 1 4.91 11.96 -11.46
C MET A 1 5.17 13.43 -11.81
N ALA A 2 6.37 13.97 -11.58
CA ALA A 2 6.68 15.39 -11.83
C ALA A 2 6.23 15.90 -13.23
N LEU A 3 6.55 15.16 -14.30
CA LEU A 3 6.11 15.50 -15.65
C LEU A 3 4.58 15.56 -15.79
N ALA A 4 3.86 14.59 -15.25
CA ALA A 4 2.40 14.55 -15.31
C ALA A 4 1.76 15.71 -14.51
N ALA A 5 2.33 16.05 -13.35
CA ALA A 5 1.89 17.21 -12.59
C ALA A 5 2.13 18.52 -13.35
N ASP A 6 3.30 18.64 -13.98
CA ASP A 6 3.70 19.82 -14.74
C ASP A 6 2.72 20.13 -15.90
N ILE A 7 2.38 19.10 -16.68
CA ILE A 7 1.41 19.15 -17.79
C ILE A 7 0.02 19.55 -17.26
N ALA A 8 -0.35 19.12 -16.06
CA ALA A 8 -1.62 19.45 -15.44
C ALA A 8 -1.66 20.85 -14.77
N GLY A 9 -0.60 21.67 -14.92
CA GLY A 9 -0.53 22.99 -14.28
C GLY A 9 -0.24 22.93 -12.77
N LEU A 10 0.30 21.81 -12.28
CA LEU A 10 0.63 21.56 -10.89
C LEU A 10 2.15 21.36 -10.71
N ARG A 11 2.62 21.40 -9.47
CA ARG A 11 3.95 20.97 -9.07
C ARG A 11 3.88 19.92 -7.96
N VAL A 12 4.80 18.96 -7.99
CA VAL A 12 4.97 17.99 -6.88
C VAL A 12 5.74 18.70 -5.77
N GLU A 13 5.12 18.79 -4.60
CA GLU A 13 5.72 19.40 -3.42
C GLU A 13 6.42 18.35 -2.55
N HIS A 14 5.79 17.19 -2.38
CA HIS A 14 6.33 16.10 -1.57
C HIS A 14 5.99 14.75 -2.21
N THR A 15 6.87 13.78 -2.02
CA THR A 15 6.69 12.37 -2.40
C THR A 15 7.07 11.52 -1.21
N PHE A 16 6.25 10.52 -0.90
CA PHE A 16 6.48 9.63 0.22
C PHE A 16 5.92 8.24 -0.10
N ASP A 17 6.53 7.23 0.50
CA ASP A 17 5.99 5.87 0.43
C ASP A 17 4.88 5.70 1.47
N ASP A 18 3.77 5.11 1.03
CA ASP A 18 2.51 4.99 1.76
C ASP A 18 1.97 3.55 1.70
N SER A 19 2.87 2.58 1.79
CA SER A 19 2.48 1.16 1.84
C SER A 19 1.96 0.80 3.22
N ASN A 20 1.10 -0.21 3.29
CA ASN A 20 0.58 -0.75 4.54
C ASN A 20 0.49 -2.30 4.44
N SER A 21 -0.22 -2.93 5.36
CA SER A 21 -0.39 -4.39 5.34
C SER A 21 -1.11 -4.94 4.10
N TYR A 22 -1.86 -4.14 3.33
CA TYR A 22 -2.65 -4.64 2.19
C TYR A 22 -1.80 -5.24 1.07
N GLN A 23 -0.61 -4.67 0.80
CA GLN A 23 0.30 -5.22 -0.21
C GLN A 23 0.79 -6.64 0.17
N PHE A 24 0.99 -6.90 1.47
CA PHE A 24 1.31 -8.23 1.98
C PHE A 24 0.10 -9.17 1.94
N ILE A 25 -1.09 -8.70 2.32
CA ILE A 25 -2.33 -9.48 2.29
C ILE A 25 -2.61 -9.99 0.87
N GLY A 26 -2.54 -9.11 -0.13
CA GLY A 26 -2.75 -9.49 -1.53
C GLY A 26 -1.73 -10.52 -2.00
N SER A 27 -0.46 -10.31 -1.69
CA SER A 27 0.63 -11.24 -2.05
C SER A 27 0.47 -12.61 -1.39
N GLU A 28 0.09 -12.65 -0.11
CA GLU A 28 -0.10 -13.91 0.62
C GLU A 28 -1.36 -14.65 0.16
N ALA A 29 -2.45 -13.94 -0.13
CA ALA A 29 -3.66 -14.54 -0.69
C ALA A 29 -3.37 -15.19 -2.04
N TYR A 30 -2.65 -14.47 -2.92
CA TYR A 30 -2.21 -15.02 -4.20
C TYR A 30 -1.38 -16.30 -4.04
N ARG A 31 -0.42 -16.34 -3.11
CA ARG A 31 0.38 -17.54 -2.83
C ARG A 31 -0.41 -18.73 -2.27
N ARG A 32 -1.63 -18.49 -1.77
CA ARG A 32 -2.51 -19.52 -1.19
C ARG A 32 -3.69 -19.83 -2.09
N ASP A 33 -3.66 -19.37 -3.34
CA ASP A 33 -4.76 -19.50 -4.29
C ASP A 33 -6.10 -18.94 -3.78
N ILE A 34 -6.04 -17.93 -2.91
CA ILE A 34 -7.23 -17.22 -2.42
C ILE A 34 -7.50 -16.04 -3.36
N SER A 35 -8.63 -16.07 -4.05
CA SER A 35 -9.03 -15.00 -4.95
C SER A 35 -9.38 -13.71 -4.21
N MET A 36 -9.35 -12.58 -4.93
CA MET A 36 -9.81 -11.30 -4.40
C MET A 36 -11.30 -11.31 -4.03
N ALA A 37 -12.12 -12.11 -4.75
CA ALA A 37 -13.53 -12.28 -4.44
C ALA A 37 -13.70 -12.98 -3.08
N GLU A 38 -12.97 -14.07 -2.86
CA GLU A 38 -12.96 -14.76 -1.56
C GLU A 38 -12.48 -13.84 -0.45
N LEU A 39 -11.38 -13.11 -0.64
CA LEU A 39 -10.89 -12.11 0.31
C LEU A 39 -11.97 -11.10 0.73
N LYS A 40 -12.81 -10.64 -0.21
CA LYS A 40 -13.93 -9.74 0.05
C LYS A 40 -15.09 -10.44 0.74
N SER A 41 -15.35 -11.71 0.42
CA SER A 41 -16.38 -12.54 1.07
C SER A 41 -16.03 -12.86 2.52
N TYR A 42 -14.75 -13.02 2.84
CA TYR A 42 -14.29 -13.09 4.22
C TYR A 42 -14.49 -11.72 4.88
N ARG A 43 -15.34 -11.67 5.92
CA ARG A 43 -15.67 -10.44 6.68
C ARG A 43 -14.45 -9.62 7.15
N SER A 44 -13.27 -10.24 7.26
CA SER A 44 -12.01 -9.50 7.37
C SER A 44 -10.79 -10.37 7.02
N PRO A 45 -9.71 -9.78 6.44
CA PRO A 45 -8.42 -10.44 6.29
C PRO A 45 -7.86 -11.00 7.61
N ALA A 46 -8.23 -10.40 8.75
CA ALA A 46 -7.83 -10.87 10.08
C ALA A 46 -8.37 -12.28 10.40
N ARG A 47 -9.50 -12.69 9.81
CA ARG A 47 -10.01 -14.07 9.95
C ARG A 47 -9.19 -15.07 9.13
N LEU A 48 -8.61 -14.66 8.01
CA LEU A 48 -7.81 -15.51 7.13
C LEU A 48 -6.37 -15.67 7.61
N PHE A 49 -5.75 -14.56 8.02
CA PHE A 49 -4.31 -14.52 8.30
C PHE A 49 -3.96 -14.32 9.78
N GLY A 50 -4.96 -14.00 10.60
CA GLY A 50 -4.79 -13.68 12.00
C GLY A 50 -4.34 -12.25 12.24
N ILE A 51 -4.88 -11.63 13.29
CA ILE A 51 -4.62 -10.23 13.62
C ILE A 51 -3.13 -9.96 13.87
N LYS A 52 -2.44 -10.83 14.61
CA LYS A 52 -1.00 -10.69 14.92
C LYS A 52 -0.13 -10.61 13.66
N ARG A 53 -0.49 -11.38 12.63
CA ARG A 53 0.26 -11.41 11.36
C ARG A 53 0.06 -10.13 10.58
N ILE A 54 -1.18 -9.63 10.51
CA ILE A 54 -1.50 -8.35 9.88
C ILE A 54 -0.74 -7.20 10.56
N TRP A 55 -0.74 -7.16 11.90
CA TRP A 55 0.07 -6.18 12.63
C TRP A 55 1.57 -6.29 12.34
N GLY A 56 2.09 -7.50 12.16
CA GLY A 56 3.47 -7.71 11.73
C GLY A 56 3.76 -7.16 10.33
N TRP A 57 2.82 -7.32 9.40
CA TRP A 57 2.91 -6.74 8.06
C TRP A 57 2.79 -5.22 8.07
N GLU A 58 1.92 -4.66 8.91
CA GLU A 58 1.77 -3.21 9.07
C GLU A 58 3.09 -2.58 9.50
N LYS A 59 3.70 -3.09 10.59
CA LYS A 59 5.01 -2.61 11.07
C LYS A 59 6.11 -2.78 10.02
N ARG A 60 6.05 -3.83 9.22
CA ARG A 60 7.02 -4.07 8.15
C ARG A 60 6.85 -3.07 7.00
N ALA A 61 5.60 -2.75 6.63
CA ALA A 61 5.30 -1.73 5.63
C ALA A 61 5.79 -0.35 6.10
N GLU A 62 5.50 0.04 7.33
CA GLU A 62 6.01 1.27 7.93
C GLU A 62 7.54 1.36 7.90
N TRP A 63 8.23 0.26 8.22
CA TRP A 63 9.69 0.20 8.17
C TRP A 63 10.23 0.35 6.75
N LEU A 64 9.58 -0.27 5.76
CA LEU A 64 9.95 -0.14 4.34
C LEU A 64 9.70 1.27 3.81
N ASN A 65 8.58 1.90 4.17
CA ASN A 65 8.28 3.28 3.76
C ASN A 65 9.37 4.25 4.24
N ARG A 66 9.85 4.10 5.49
CA ARG A 66 10.96 4.93 6.03
C ARG A 66 12.28 4.73 5.28
N GLN A 67 12.42 3.64 4.53
CA GLN A 67 13.59 3.35 3.71
C GLN A 67 13.42 3.75 2.24
N ASN A 68 12.30 4.37 1.86
CA ASN A 68 11.92 4.60 0.46
C ASN A 68 11.87 3.28 -0.35
N ARG A 69 11.31 2.24 0.27
CA ARG A 69 11.15 0.89 -0.30
C ARG A 69 9.71 0.39 -0.20
N GLY A 70 8.75 1.30 -0.09
CA GLY A 70 7.34 0.98 -0.17
C GLY A 70 6.94 0.64 -1.61
N ASP A 71 5.90 -0.18 -1.73
CA ASP A 71 5.29 -0.56 -3.00
C ASP A 71 4.26 0.48 -3.48
N GLN A 72 3.75 1.31 -2.56
CA GLN A 72 2.80 2.39 -2.82
C GLN A 72 3.44 3.75 -2.49
N THR A 73 3.16 4.74 -3.33
CA THR A 73 3.70 6.10 -3.21
C THR A 73 2.58 7.14 -3.26
N GLY A 74 2.61 8.09 -2.33
CA GLY A 74 1.77 9.28 -2.29
C GLY A 74 2.50 10.51 -2.83
N PHE A 75 1.75 11.44 -3.44
CA PHE A 75 2.26 12.70 -3.95
C PHE A 75 1.41 13.86 -3.44
N VAL A 76 2.05 14.85 -2.83
CA VAL A 76 1.41 16.14 -2.51
C VAL A 76 1.62 17.07 -3.69
N LEU A 77 0.52 17.57 -4.26
CA LEU A 77 0.54 18.47 -5.41
C LEU A 77 0.07 19.86 -5.00
N ARG A 78 0.65 20.88 -5.63
CA ARG A 78 0.25 22.28 -5.46
C ARG A 78 0.02 22.91 -6.82
N VAL A 79 -0.94 23.84 -6.92
CA VAL A 79 -1.05 24.71 -8.10
C VAL A 79 0.26 25.50 -8.28
N LYS A 80 0.65 25.69 -9.54
CA LYS A 80 1.80 26.52 -9.89
C LYS A 80 1.55 27.99 -9.55
#